data_AF-A0A370P754-F1
#
_entry.id   AF-A0A370P754-F1
#
_cell.length_a   1.000
_cell.length_b   1.000
_cell.length_c   1.000
_cell.angle_alpha   90.00
_cell.angle_beta   90.00
_cell.angle_gamma   90.00
#
_symmetry.space_group_name_H-M   'P 1'
#
loop_
_entity.id
_entity.type
_entity.pdbx_description
1 polymer ?
#
loop_
_entity_poly.entity_id
_entity_poly.type
_entity_poly.pdbx_seq_one_letter_code
_entity_poly.pdbx_strand_id
1 'polypeptide(L)'
;MPDIASNGARNGASQNAETKPEPPVLHVVDSRTGKYFPIPIVRNAINASEFKKLKSPEDPAHPEDQNEQGIRVFDPGYSNTAVSESQVTYIDGLKGTIQYRGYNIEDIVGKKKFIDTAHLLIWGEWPTPEQAKSLQEKLSSVPVLDESVFKVIQAFPPNSSIIGMMIAALSAVQSTQMDRIPAHAAKNLYLGNPKAVDDEIVRLMGSLSMITAAVYCHHTGREFTPPRPELSYIENFLLMMGHVESSTGLPNPQYVDRIERLWVLIADHEMTCSTAAFLQTASSLPDVFSCMISALSALYGPLHGGAIEVAYKNFEEIGSVENVAAKIERVKAGKERLYGYGHRIYRVTDPRFIFIRQILDELKEEIARNPLLKVAFEVDRVASEDEYFVTRKLRPNADLFAALVYSAMGFPTEFILPLSLLSRTQGFMAHWKEAMSSTARIWRPGQIYTGHLNREMAISKARTKTHASRQTTWARRRNVSGIRLMKI
;
A
#
# COMPACT_ATOMS: atom_id res chain seq x y z
N MET A 1 -6.88 3.59 85.59
CA MET A 1 -8.16 2.97 85.96
C MET A 1 -9.29 3.90 85.58
N PRO A 2 -10.41 3.41 85.02
CA PRO A 2 -10.74 2.01 84.66
C PRO A 2 -10.61 1.76 83.14
N ASP A 3 -10.08 0.62 82.66
CA ASP A 3 -10.70 -0.73 82.53
C ASP A 3 -11.91 -0.70 81.56
N ILE A 4 -12.03 -1.51 80.49
CA ILE A 4 -11.99 -2.98 80.41
C ILE A 4 -11.75 -3.46 78.96
N ALA A 5 -11.10 -4.61 78.83
CA ALA A 5 -10.84 -5.39 77.63
C ALA A 5 -12.06 -6.13 77.02
N SER A 6 -11.97 -6.38 75.70
CA SER A 6 -12.42 -7.56 74.93
C SER A 6 -13.83 -8.14 75.12
N ASN A 7 -14.65 -8.12 74.06
CA ASN A 7 -14.97 -9.25 73.17
C ASN A 7 -16.37 -9.10 72.55
N GLY A 8 -16.48 -9.31 71.23
CA GLY A 8 -17.77 -9.38 70.55
C GLY A 8 -17.65 -9.39 69.04
N ALA A 9 -17.36 -10.56 68.49
CA ALA A 9 -17.21 -10.86 67.08
C ALA A 9 -18.26 -10.22 66.15
N ARG A 10 -17.78 -9.58 65.06
CA ARG A 10 -18.44 -9.62 63.76
C ARG A 10 -17.41 -10.05 62.72
N ASN A 11 -17.49 -11.34 62.38
CA ASN A 11 -16.82 -11.92 61.24
C ASN A 11 -17.32 -11.28 59.94
N GLY A 12 -16.37 -10.98 59.06
CA GLY A 12 -16.43 -11.49 57.69
C GLY A 12 -17.16 -10.62 56.67
N ALA A 13 -16.48 -9.59 56.18
CA ALA A 13 -16.39 -9.30 54.75
C ALA A 13 -15.39 -8.16 54.50
N SER A 14 -14.10 -8.36 54.82
CA SER A 14 -13.08 -7.59 54.11
C SER A 14 -12.94 -8.25 52.73
N GLN A 15 -13.79 -7.82 51.80
CA GLN A 15 -13.45 -7.97 50.39
C GLN A 15 -12.11 -7.25 50.22
N ASN A 16 -11.05 -8.03 50.02
CA ASN A 16 -9.86 -7.56 49.34
C ASN A 16 -10.34 -7.13 47.95
N ALA A 17 -10.80 -5.89 47.85
CA ALA A 17 -10.83 -5.19 46.60
C ALA A 17 -9.36 -5.06 46.20
N GLU A 18 -8.89 -6.00 45.38
CA GLU A 18 -7.66 -5.83 44.63
C GLU A 18 -7.77 -4.44 43.99
N THR A 19 -7.01 -3.50 44.53
CA THR A 19 -6.87 -2.17 43.96
C THR A 19 -6.29 -2.39 42.58
N LYS A 20 -7.14 -2.29 41.56
CA LYS A 20 -6.69 -2.31 40.17
C LYS A 20 -5.53 -1.31 40.08
N PRO A 21 -4.35 -1.72 39.61
CA PRO A 21 -3.23 -0.81 39.46
C PRO A 21 -3.72 0.37 38.62
N GLU A 22 -3.45 1.59 39.09
CA GLU A 22 -3.82 2.78 38.35
C GLU A 22 -3.25 2.68 36.92
N PRO A 23 -4.03 3.05 35.90
CA PRO A 23 -3.58 2.95 34.53
C PRO A 23 -2.31 3.80 34.35
N PRO A 24 -1.30 3.32 33.60
CA PRO A 24 -0.08 4.09 33.37
C PRO A 24 -0.40 5.41 32.68
N VAL A 25 0.24 6.49 33.15
CA VAL A 25 0.08 7.83 32.59
C VAL A 25 1.42 8.42 32.18
N LEU A 26 1.40 9.22 31.12
CA LEU A 26 2.48 10.12 30.75
C LEU A 26 2.27 11.45 31.48
N HIS A 27 3.23 11.81 32.33
CA HIS A 27 3.21 13.08 33.06
C HIS A 27 3.78 14.20 32.18
N VAL A 28 2.95 15.19 31.83
CA VAL A 28 3.35 16.34 31.01
C VAL A 28 3.26 17.63 31.82
N VAL A 29 4.31 18.46 31.76
CA VAL A 29 4.34 19.79 32.37
C VAL A 29 4.69 20.80 31.28
N ASP A 30 3.81 21.79 31.05
CA ASP A 30 4.11 22.91 30.15
C ASP A 30 4.87 23.99 30.91
N SER A 31 6.18 24.09 30.68
CA SER A 31 7.07 25.03 31.38
C SER A 31 6.70 26.50 31.16
N ARG A 32 5.97 26.83 30.09
CA ARG A 32 5.52 28.21 29.82
C ARG A 32 4.39 28.64 30.75
N THR A 33 3.59 27.68 31.25
CA THR A 33 2.41 27.95 32.08
C THR A 33 2.46 27.31 33.47
N GLY A 34 3.41 26.41 33.71
CA GLY A 34 3.51 25.59 34.92
C GLY A 34 2.40 24.53 35.06
N LYS A 35 1.51 24.39 34.07
CA LYS A 35 0.38 23.47 34.17
C LYS A 35 0.81 22.02 33.96
N TYR A 36 0.30 21.16 34.83
CA TYR A 36 0.50 19.72 34.82
C TYR A 36 -0.71 19.00 34.23
N PHE A 37 -0.47 17.98 33.41
CA PHE A 37 -1.51 17.14 32.80
C PHE A 37 -1.05 15.68 32.73
N PRO A 38 -1.80 14.73 33.32
CA PRO A 38 -1.60 13.31 33.10
C PRO A 38 -2.32 12.88 31.83
N ILE A 39 -1.61 12.17 30.94
CA ILE A 39 -2.17 11.61 29.71
C ILE A 39 -2.20 10.09 29.84
N PRO A 40 -3.37 9.43 29.72
CA PRO A 40 -3.43 7.96 29.78
C PRO A 40 -2.60 7.29 28.68
N ILE A 41 -1.82 6.29 29.07
CA ILE A 41 -1.11 5.40 28.15
C ILE A 41 -1.99 4.16 27.94
N VAL A 42 -2.40 3.93 26.69
CA VAL A 42 -3.24 2.79 26.30
C VAL A 42 -2.56 2.09 25.13
N ARG A 43 -2.34 0.77 25.24
CA ARG A 43 -1.64 -0.04 24.22
C ARG A 43 -0.27 0.54 23.82
N ASN A 44 0.47 1.06 24.80
CA ASN A 44 1.76 1.75 24.60
C ASN A 44 1.68 2.96 23.64
N ALA A 45 0.51 3.61 23.56
CA ALA A 45 0.27 4.81 22.79
C ALA A 45 -0.47 5.86 23.63
N ILE A 46 -0.39 7.11 23.19
CA ILE A 46 -1.15 8.23 23.76
C ILE A 46 -2.06 8.82 22.68
N ASN A 47 -3.23 9.29 23.06
CA ASN A 47 -4.09 10.02 22.13
C ASN A 47 -3.53 11.44 21.92
N ALA A 48 -3.06 11.74 20.71
CA ALA A 48 -2.48 13.04 20.37
C ALA A 48 -3.44 14.24 20.63
N SER A 49 -4.76 14.00 20.66
CA SER A 49 -5.73 15.05 20.98
C SER A 49 -5.64 15.54 22.43
N GLU A 50 -4.98 14.80 23.32
CA GLU A 50 -4.76 15.20 24.70
C GLU A 50 -3.83 16.43 24.80
N PHE A 51 -2.91 16.61 23.85
CA PHE A 51 -2.06 17.81 23.76
C PHE A 51 -2.85 19.08 23.46
N LYS A 52 -4.12 18.98 23.01
CA LYS A 52 -4.98 20.15 22.79
C LYS A 52 -5.32 20.91 24.09
N LYS A 53 -5.17 20.25 25.24
CA LYS A 53 -5.36 20.84 26.57
C LYS A 53 -4.21 21.80 26.93
N LEU A 54 -3.05 21.66 26.29
CA LEU A 54 -1.87 22.51 26.48
C LEU A 54 -1.94 23.71 25.53
N LYS A 55 -2.49 24.83 26.01
CA LYS A 55 -2.55 26.07 25.22
C LYS A 55 -1.36 26.96 25.56
N SER A 56 -0.68 27.46 24.54
CA SER A 56 0.36 28.47 24.71
C SER A 56 -0.26 29.81 25.13
N PRO A 57 0.45 30.61 25.95
CA PRO A 57 0.22 32.06 25.99
C PRO A 57 0.30 32.64 24.58
N GLU A 58 -0.38 33.78 24.35
CA GLU A 58 -0.21 34.52 23.09
C GLU A 58 1.25 34.97 22.93
N ASP A 59 1.80 34.74 21.74
CA ASP A 59 3.11 35.25 21.35
C ASP A 59 2.96 36.15 20.11
N PRO A 60 2.89 37.49 20.30
CA PRO A 60 2.78 38.43 19.20
C PRO A 60 4.01 38.46 18.27
N ALA A 61 5.16 37.92 18.70
CA ALA A 61 6.37 37.85 17.87
C ALA A 61 6.30 36.69 16.87
N HIS A 62 5.56 35.62 17.20
CA HIS A 62 5.37 34.42 16.38
C HIS A 62 3.90 34.03 16.23
N PRO A 63 3.07 34.90 15.60
CA PRO A 63 1.64 34.61 15.44
C PRO A 63 1.37 33.38 14.55
N GLU A 64 2.31 32.96 13.71
CA GLU A 64 2.26 31.70 12.95
C GLU A 64 2.31 30.44 13.85
N ASP A 65 2.92 30.56 15.02
CA ASP A 65 3.02 29.48 15.98
C ASP A 65 1.79 29.39 16.89
N GLN A 66 0.97 30.44 16.93
CA GLN A 66 -0.25 30.47 17.70
C GLN A 66 -1.24 29.40 17.21
N ASN A 67 -1.78 28.62 18.16
CA ASN A 67 -2.80 27.62 17.89
C ASN A 67 -3.81 27.53 19.04
N GLU A 68 -5.04 27.94 18.79
CA GLU A 68 -6.13 27.87 19.78
C GLU A 68 -6.48 26.44 20.19
N GLN A 69 -6.18 25.46 19.32
CA GLN A 69 -6.36 24.04 19.59
C GLN A 69 -5.21 23.44 20.42
N GLY A 70 -4.31 24.24 20.98
CA GLY A 70 -3.22 23.79 21.85
C GLY A 70 -1.95 23.33 21.10
N ILE A 71 -1.06 22.63 21.81
CA ILE A 71 0.21 22.15 21.24
C ILE A 71 -0.07 21.18 20.08
N ARG A 72 0.66 21.38 18.98
CA ARG A 72 0.67 20.49 17.82
C ARG A 72 1.73 19.42 18.02
N VAL A 73 1.41 18.17 17.70
CA VAL A 73 2.40 17.09 17.57
C VAL A 73 3.01 17.18 16.17
N PHE A 74 4.32 17.39 16.09
CA PHE A 74 5.05 17.47 14.83
C PHE A 74 5.84 16.18 14.61
N ASP A 75 5.33 15.31 13.74
CA ASP A 75 5.94 14.02 13.40
C ASP A 75 6.00 13.82 11.88
N PRO A 76 6.98 14.45 11.20
CA PRO A 76 7.16 14.30 9.76
C PRO A 76 7.33 12.83 9.36
N GLY A 77 6.54 12.40 8.39
CA GLY A 77 6.59 11.03 7.86
C GLY A 77 6.02 9.95 8.79
N TYR A 78 5.28 10.34 9.84
CA TYR A 78 4.66 9.40 10.80
C TYR A 78 5.71 8.48 11.44
N SER A 79 6.84 9.05 11.87
CA SER A 79 7.97 8.27 12.38
C SER A 79 7.66 7.61 13.72
N ASN A 80 6.76 8.18 14.51
CA ASN A 80 6.31 7.64 15.79
C ASN A 80 4.79 7.82 16.01
N THR A 81 4.00 7.82 14.93
CA THR A 81 2.55 8.01 14.98
C THR A 81 1.83 6.75 14.50
N ALA A 82 1.06 6.13 15.39
CA ALA A 82 0.08 5.11 15.03
C ALA A 82 -1.22 5.78 14.56
N VAL A 83 -1.57 5.60 13.27
CA VAL A 83 -2.70 6.29 12.62
C VAL A 83 -4.02 5.52 12.66
N SER A 84 -3.97 4.23 12.97
CA SER A 84 -5.14 3.35 13.07
C SER A 84 -4.90 2.26 14.08
N GLU A 85 -5.97 1.79 14.71
CA GLU A 85 -6.00 0.46 15.32
C GLU A 85 -6.24 -0.56 14.20
N SER A 86 -5.63 -1.74 14.29
CA SER A 86 -5.86 -2.81 13.32
C SER A 86 -5.74 -4.19 13.96
N GLN A 87 -6.47 -5.15 13.40
CA GLN A 87 -6.43 -6.56 13.74
C GLN A 87 -5.97 -7.43 12.56
N VAL A 88 -5.48 -6.84 11.46
CA VAL A 88 -5.18 -7.55 10.21
C VAL A 88 -3.84 -8.29 10.30
N THR A 89 -2.76 -7.53 10.52
CA THR A 89 -1.38 -8.03 10.53
C THR A 89 -0.65 -7.46 11.73
N TYR A 90 0.19 -8.29 12.34
CA TYR A 90 1.09 -7.88 13.42
C TYR A 90 2.54 -8.25 13.05
N ILE A 91 3.46 -7.30 13.22
CA ILE A 91 4.89 -7.51 12.99
C ILE A 91 5.67 -7.20 14.27
N ASP A 92 6.49 -8.15 14.71
CA ASP A 92 7.54 -7.90 15.70
C ASP A 92 8.90 -7.85 14.99
N GLY A 93 9.37 -6.63 14.71
CA GLY A 93 10.63 -6.40 14.03
C GLY A 93 11.87 -6.78 14.85
N LEU A 94 11.74 -6.91 16.17
CA LEU A 94 12.83 -7.30 17.06
C LEU A 94 13.00 -8.81 17.09
N LYS A 95 11.88 -9.55 17.11
CA LYS A 95 11.88 -11.02 17.09
C LYS A 95 11.90 -11.61 15.69
N GLY A 96 11.57 -10.82 14.67
CA GLY A 96 11.49 -11.31 13.30
C GLY A 96 10.26 -12.18 13.07
N THR A 97 9.09 -11.75 13.55
CA THR A 97 7.83 -12.50 13.35
C THR A 97 6.82 -11.65 12.61
N ILE A 98 6.02 -12.29 11.76
CA ILE A 98 4.85 -11.69 11.11
C ILE A 98 3.66 -12.63 11.28
N GLN A 99 2.53 -12.05 11.66
CA GLN A 99 1.30 -12.78 11.92
C GLN A 99 0.14 -12.18 11.12
N TYR A 100 -0.62 -13.03 10.46
CA TYR A 100 -1.89 -12.67 9.83
C TYR A 100 -3.03 -13.14 10.72
N ARG A 101 -3.85 -12.21 11.22
CA ARG A 101 -4.94 -12.50 12.17
C ARG A 101 -4.48 -13.36 13.37
N GLY A 102 -3.24 -13.16 13.84
CA GLY A 102 -2.64 -13.90 14.96
C GLY A 102 -1.99 -15.24 14.59
N TYR A 103 -2.05 -15.69 13.34
CA TYR A 103 -1.36 -16.89 12.86
C TYR A 103 0.01 -16.53 12.31
N ASN A 104 1.06 -17.23 12.77
CA ASN A 104 2.41 -17.02 12.24
C ASN A 104 2.48 -17.43 10.76
N ILE A 105 3.30 -16.74 9.98
CA ILE A 105 3.43 -17.00 8.55
C ILE A 105 3.92 -18.42 8.24
N GLU A 106 4.76 -18.98 9.12
CA GLU A 106 5.27 -20.35 9.10
C GLU A 106 4.15 -21.40 9.20
N ASP A 107 3.01 -21.03 9.80
CA ASP A 107 1.85 -21.88 9.95
C ASP A 107 0.90 -21.82 8.76
N ILE A 108 1.14 -20.90 7.82
CA ILE A 108 0.28 -20.63 6.66
C ILE A 108 0.96 -21.11 5.36
N VAL A 109 2.21 -20.70 5.16
CA VAL A 109 2.92 -20.89 3.88
C VAL A 109 3.10 -22.37 3.56
N GLY A 110 2.71 -22.77 2.34
CA GLY A 110 2.74 -24.16 1.88
C GLY A 110 1.63 -25.07 2.45
N LYS A 111 0.78 -24.55 3.35
CA LYS A 111 -0.35 -25.29 3.94
C LYS A 111 -1.71 -24.75 3.50
N LYS A 112 -1.77 -23.46 3.15
CA LYS A 112 -2.98 -22.74 2.76
C LYS A 112 -2.79 -22.10 1.39
N LYS A 113 -3.88 -22.05 0.63
CA LYS A 113 -3.90 -21.41 -0.68
C LYS A 113 -4.02 -19.90 -0.55
N PHE A 114 -3.76 -19.19 -1.64
CA PHE A 114 -4.01 -17.76 -1.76
C PHE A 114 -5.44 -17.40 -1.37
N ILE A 115 -6.43 -18.13 -1.88
CA ILE A 115 -7.84 -17.85 -1.63
C ILE A 115 -8.21 -18.00 -0.14
N ASP A 116 -7.62 -18.98 0.53
CA ASP A 116 -7.85 -19.21 1.96
C ASP A 116 -7.23 -18.10 2.81
N THR A 117 -6.03 -17.67 2.43
CA THR A 117 -5.30 -16.58 3.09
C THR A 117 -5.99 -15.25 2.87
N ALA A 118 -6.49 -14.99 1.65
CA ALA A 118 -7.31 -13.83 1.35
C ALA A 118 -8.58 -13.83 2.19
N HIS A 119 -9.20 -15.01 2.36
CA HIS A 119 -10.38 -15.10 3.20
C HIS A 119 -10.08 -14.81 4.67
N LEU A 120 -9.01 -15.39 5.22
CA LEU A 120 -8.54 -15.09 6.58
C LEU A 120 -8.30 -13.59 6.76
N LEU A 121 -7.54 -12.97 5.86
CA LEU A 121 -7.20 -11.55 5.99
C LEU A 121 -8.44 -10.68 5.90
N ILE A 122 -9.31 -10.90 4.91
CA ILE A 122 -10.46 -10.03 4.66
C ILE A 122 -11.54 -10.24 5.73
N TRP A 123 -11.96 -11.47 6.00
CA TRP A 123 -13.09 -11.76 6.89
C TRP A 123 -12.70 -12.16 8.32
N GLY A 124 -11.40 -12.35 8.60
CA GLY A 124 -10.88 -12.59 9.94
C GLY A 124 -10.80 -14.05 10.37
N GLU A 125 -11.33 -14.98 9.56
CA GLU A 125 -11.42 -16.41 9.87
C GLU A 125 -11.03 -17.27 8.66
N TRP A 126 -10.51 -18.46 8.91
CA TRP A 126 -10.27 -19.45 7.84
C TRP A 126 -11.60 -19.86 7.19
N PRO A 127 -11.66 -19.99 5.86
CA PRO A 127 -12.90 -20.40 5.21
C PRO A 127 -13.18 -21.90 5.44
N THR A 128 -14.47 -22.25 5.48
CA THR A 128 -14.89 -23.63 5.18
C THR A 128 -14.65 -23.95 3.70
N PRO A 129 -14.61 -25.23 3.30
CA PRO A 129 -14.50 -25.60 1.88
C PRO A 129 -15.56 -24.93 0.98
N GLU A 130 -16.78 -24.77 1.48
CA GLU A 130 -17.88 -24.11 0.77
C GLU A 130 -17.64 -22.60 0.63
N GLN A 131 -17.12 -21.95 1.67
CA GLN A 131 -16.77 -20.52 1.62
C GLN A 131 -15.61 -20.25 0.65
N ALA A 132 -14.58 -21.10 0.67
CA ALA A 132 -13.45 -21.00 -0.25
C ALA A 132 -13.91 -21.20 -1.71
N LYS A 133 -14.74 -22.21 -1.96
CA LYS A 133 -15.35 -22.46 -3.28
C LYS A 133 -16.23 -21.28 -3.71
N SER A 134 -17.09 -20.78 -2.84
CA SER A 134 -17.97 -19.63 -3.14
C SER A 134 -17.18 -18.37 -3.47
N LEU A 135 -16.08 -18.10 -2.75
CA LEU A 135 -15.23 -16.96 -3.04
C LEU A 135 -14.53 -17.10 -4.40
N GLN A 136 -14.03 -18.29 -4.72
CA GLN A 136 -13.46 -18.60 -6.04
C GLN A 136 -14.49 -18.38 -7.16
N GLU A 137 -15.71 -18.92 -7.00
CA GLU A 137 -16.79 -18.75 -7.98
C GLU A 137 -17.16 -17.28 -8.17
N LYS A 138 -17.27 -16.52 -7.08
CA LYS A 138 -17.55 -15.08 -7.11
C LYS A 138 -16.47 -14.32 -7.88
N LEU A 139 -15.19 -14.58 -7.62
CA LEU A 139 -14.08 -13.94 -8.32
C LEU A 139 -14.06 -14.30 -9.81
N SER A 140 -14.27 -15.58 -10.15
CA SER A 140 -14.35 -16.04 -11.55
C SER A 140 -15.59 -15.51 -12.29
N SER A 141 -16.65 -15.13 -11.55
CA SER A 141 -17.89 -14.57 -12.10
C SER A 141 -17.86 -13.05 -12.31
N VAL A 142 -16.78 -12.36 -11.89
CA VAL A 142 -16.65 -10.92 -12.14
C VAL A 142 -16.68 -10.68 -13.65
N PRO A 143 -17.60 -9.81 -14.15
CA PRO A 143 -17.72 -9.59 -15.58
C PRO A 143 -16.40 -9.16 -16.22
N VAL A 144 -16.14 -9.64 -17.44
CA VAL A 144 -15.02 -9.18 -18.25
C VAL A 144 -15.05 -7.65 -18.37
N LEU A 145 -13.87 -7.04 -18.38
CA LEU A 145 -13.72 -5.59 -18.49
C LEU A 145 -14.47 -5.05 -19.71
N ASP A 146 -15.10 -3.88 -19.53
CA ASP A 146 -15.75 -3.18 -20.64
C ASP A 146 -14.74 -2.85 -21.76
N GLU A 147 -15.19 -2.86 -23.00
CA GLU A 147 -14.34 -2.58 -24.17
C GLU A 147 -13.62 -1.22 -24.05
N SER A 148 -14.25 -0.22 -23.41
CA SER A 148 -13.62 1.08 -23.15
C SER A 148 -12.35 0.97 -22.30
N VAL A 149 -12.28 0.02 -21.37
CA VAL A 149 -11.12 -0.21 -20.52
C VAL A 149 -9.95 -0.74 -21.35
N PHE A 150 -10.20 -1.71 -22.23
CA PHE A 150 -9.20 -2.21 -23.17
C PHE A 150 -8.71 -1.10 -24.11
N LYS A 151 -9.62 -0.27 -24.64
CA LYS A 151 -9.27 0.89 -25.47
C LYS A 151 -8.40 1.91 -24.72
N VAL A 152 -8.67 2.16 -23.43
CA VAL A 152 -7.83 3.02 -22.58
C VAL A 152 -6.43 2.46 -22.44
N ILE A 153 -6.28 1.15 -22.21
CA ILE A 153 -4.96 0.50 -22.15
C ILE A 153 -4.24 0.63 -23.50
N GLN A 154 -4.93 0.32 -24.60
CA GLN A 154 -4.38 0.35 -25.96
C GLN A 154 -4.04 1.76 -26.47
N ALA A 155 -4.61 2.81 -25.86
CA ALA A 155 -4.27 4.19 -26.19
C ALA A 155 -2.85 4.57 -25.76
N PHE A 156 -2.23 3.82 -24.84
CA PHE A 156 -0.84 3.99 -24.47
C PHE A 156 0.09 3.21 -25.41
N PRO A 157 1.30 3.74 -25.72
CA PRO A 157 2.37 2.92 -26.31
C PRO A 157 2.64 1.65 -25.49
N PRO A 158 2.95 0.49 -26.11
CA PRO A 158 3.21 -0.77 -25.39
C PRO A 158 4.31 -0.70 -24.31
N ASN A 159 5.32 0.16 -24.50
CA ASN A 159 6.42 0.37 -23.57
C ASN A 159 6.19 1.54 -22.58
N SER A 160 4.93 1.95 -22.39
CA SER A 160 4.58 3.00 -21.42
C SER A 160 4.71 2.51 -19.97
N SER A 161 4.61 3.45 -19.01
CA SER A 161 4.56 3.11 -17.58
C SER A 161 3.44 2.11 -17.30
N ILE A 162 3.81 0.90 -16.84
CA ILE A 162 2.86 -0.16 -16.51
C ILE A 162 1.87 0.30 -15.43
N ILE A 163 2.38 0.90 -14.35
CA ILE A 163 1.53 1.43 -13.27
C ILE A 163 0.65 2.59 -13.77
N GLY A 164 1.15 3.43 -14.68
CA GLY A 164 0.34 4.47 -15.32
C GLY A 164 -0.83 3.91 -16.12
N MET A 165 -0.61 2.85 -16.90
CA MET A 165 -1.66 2.15 -17.63
C MET A 165 -2.68 1.50 -16.69
N MET A 166 -2.22 0.87 -15.60
CA MET A 166 -3.10 0.29 -14.58
C MET A 166 -3.96 1.34 -13.87
N ILE A 167 -3.40 2.50 -13.54
CA ILE A 167 -4.16 3.63 -12.95
C ILE A 167 -5.25 4.10 -13.91
N ALA A 168 -4.90 4.31 -15.19
CA ALA A 168 -5.88 4.73 -16.20
C ALA A 168 -7.01 3.70 -16.38
N ALA A 169 -6.66 2.41 -16.42
CA ALA A 169 -7.63 1.33 -16.52
C ALA A 169 -8.53 1.21 -15.27
N LEU A 170 -7.98 1.40 -14.07
CA LEU A 170 -8.77 1.45 -12.82
C LEU A 170 -9.78 2.61 -12.86
N SER A 171 -9.36 3.80 -13.29
CA SER A 171 -10.26 4.94 -13.47
C SER A 171 -11.34 4.66 -14.52
N ALA A 172 -10.99 3.99 -15.61
CA ALA A 172 -11.96 3.58 -16.64
C ALA A 172 -13.01 2.61 -16.06
N VAL A 173 -12.60 1.55 -15.36
CA VAL A 173 -13.52 0.60 -14.70
C VAL A 173 -14.41 1.29 -13.68
N GLN A 174 -13.85 2.16 -12.85
CA GLN A 174 -14.60 2.93 -11.86
C GLN A 174 -15.69 3.81 -12.53
N SER A 175 -15.37 4.42 -13.67
CA SER A 175 -16.28 5.31 -14.41
C SER A 175 -17.43 4.57 -15.13
N THR A 176 -17.38 3.24 -15.26
CA THR A 176 -18.47 2.46 -15.89
C THR A 176 -19.70 2.27 -15.00
N GLN A 177 -19.59 2.49 -13.68
CA GLN A 177 -20.65 2.24 -12.71
C GLN A 177 -20.82 3.43 -11.76
N MET A 178 -21.40 4.51 -12.27
CA MET A 178 -21.53 5.78 -11.55
C MET A 178 -22.35 5.70 -10.26
N ASP A 179 -23.28 4.75 -10.16
CA ASP A 179 -24.09 4.47 -8.98
C ASP A 179 -23.29 3.82 -7.83
N ARG A 180 -22.09 3.32 -8.13
CA ARG A 180 -21.11 2.82 -7.15
C ARG A 180 -20.12 3.88 -6.68
N ILE A 181 -20.19 5.11 -7.20
CA ILE A 181 -19.31 6.20 -6.78
C ILE A 181 -20.04 7.06 -5.74
N PRO A 182 -19.61 7.12 -4.46
CA PRO A 182 -20.36 7.78 -3.39
C PRO A 182 -20.78 9.23 -3.68
N ALA A 183 -19.87 10.02 -4.27
CA ALA A 183 -20.15 11.42 -4.63
C ALA A 183 -21.23 11.56 -5.73
N HIS A 184 -21.25 10.66 -6.71
CA HIS A 184 -22.24 10.68 -7.80
C HIS A 184 -23.56 10.03 -7.40
N ALA A 185 -23.51 9.02 -6.52
CA ALA A 185 -24.68 8.44 -5.88
C ALA A 185 -25.27 9.34 -4.78
N ALA A 186 -24.61 10.47 -4.48
CA ALA A 186 -24.98 11.44 -3.44
C ALA A 186 -25.27 10.80 -2.06
N LYS A 187 -24.57 9.71 -1.74
CA LYS A 187 -24.77 8.98 -0.48
C LYS A 187 -23.50 8.23 -0.07
N ASN A 188 -23.34 8.03 1.24
CA ASN A 188 -22.40 7.03 1.73
C ASN A 188 -22.88 5.62 1.32
N LEU A 189 -22.05 4.88 0.59
CA LEU A 189 -22.37 3.56 0.07
C LEU A 189 -21.87 2.41 0.96
N TYR A 190 -20.70 2.60 1.57
CA TYR A 190 -19.88 1.51 2.08
C TYR A 190 -19.72 1.50 3.60
N LEU A 191 -19.56 2.68 4.22
CA LEU A 191 -19.39 2.76 5.67
C LEU A 191 -20.65 2.26 6.38
N GLY A 192 -20.49 1.26 7.24
CA GLY A 192 -21.58 0.59 7.96
C GLY A 192 -22.43 -0.35 7.09
N ASN A 193 -21.99 -0.68 5.86
CA ASN A 193 -22.70 -1.56 4.94
C ASN A 193 -21.82 -2.76 4.52
N PRO A 194 -21.73 -3.81 5.35
CA PRO A 194 -20.84 -4.96 5.11
C PRO A 194 -21.08 -5.65 3.78
N LYS A 195 -22.34 -5.75 3.33
CA LYS A 195 -22.68 -6.40 2.05
C LYS A 195 -22.12 -5.62 0.87
N ALA A 196 -22.33 -4.30 0.83
CA ALA A 196 -21.79 -3.46 -0.25
C ALA A 196 -20.25 -3.46 -0.27
N VAL A 197 -19.63 -3.52 0.90
CA VAL A 197 -18.17 -3.67 1.03
C VAL A 197 -17.70 -5.01 0.46
N ASP A 198 -18.35 -6.12 0.81
CA ASP A 198 -17.98 -7.45 0.31
C ASP A 198 -18.15 -7.56 -1.21
N ASP A 199 -19.24 -7.03 -1.76
CA ASP A 199 -19.50 -7.01 -3.21
C ASP A 199 -18.44 -6.18 -3.95
N GLU A 200 -18.01 -5.04 -3.38
CA GLU A 200 -17.00 -4.18 -4.01
C GLU A 200 -15.57 -4.75 -3.88
N ILE A 201 -15.27 -5.48 -2.80
CA ILE A 201 -14.00 -6.21 -2.62
C ILE A 201 -13.84 -7.26 -3.72
N VAL A 202 -14.85 -8.09 -3.94
CA VAL A 202 -14.84 -9.11 -5.01
C VAL A 202 -14.67 -8.43 -6.37
N ARG A 203 -15.42 -7.35 -6.63
CA ARG A 203 -15.33 -6.60 -7.88
C ARG A 203 -13.93 -6.08 -8.12
N LEU A 204 -13.32 -5.43 -7.12
CA LEU A 204 -11.96 -4.89 -7.25
C LEU A 204 -10.93 -5.99 -7.48
N MET A 205 -10.96 -7.08 -6.71
CA MET A 205 -9.99 -8.17 -6.85
C MET A 205 -10.07 -8.83 -8.23
N GLY A 206 -11.28 -9.06 -8.76
CA GLY A 206 -11.45 -9.60 -10.11
C GLY A 206 -11.02 -8.60 -11.20
N SER A 207 -11.50 -7.35 -11.11
CA SER A 207 -11.17 -6.31 -12.08
C SER A 207 -9.67 -5.98 -12.10
N LEU A 208 -9.00 -5.90 -10.94
CA LEU A 208 -7.57 -5.60 -10.87
C LEU A 208 -6.72 -6.72 -11.46
N SER A 209 -7.10 -7.99 -11.26
CA SER A 209 -6.45 -9.14 -11.90
C SER A 209 -6.56 -9.06 -13.42
N MET A 210 -7.77 -8.82 -13.94
CA MET A 210 -8.00 -8.64 -15.38
C MET A 210 -7.25 -7.43 -15.95
N ILE A 211 -7.27 -6.29 -15.27
CA ILE A 211 -6.53 -5.08 -15.69
C ILE A 211 -5.05 -5.39 -15.80
N THR A 212 -4.49 -6.02 -14.76
CA THR A 212 -3.07 -6.36 -14.73
C THR A 212 -2.72 -7.29 -15.89
N ALA A 213 -3.50 -8.34 -16.11
CA ALA A 213 -3.27 -9.25 -17.22
C ALA A 213 -3.44 -8.58 -18.60
N ALA A 214 -4.44 -7.71 -18.78
CA ALA A 214 -4.62 -6.97 -20.02
C ALA A 214 -3.46 -6.01 -20.31
N VAL A 215 -2.94 -5.32 -19.27
CA VAL A 215 -1.75 -4.48 -19.39
C VAL A 215 -0.50 -5.32 -19.70
N TYR A 216 -0.35 -6.49 -19.09
CA TYR A 216 0.73 -7.43 -19.44
C TYR A 216 0.70 -7.83 -20.91
N CYS A 217 -0.48 -8.22 -21.39
CA CYS A 217 -0.69 -8.62 -22.78
C CYS A 217 -0.38 -7.48 -23.74
N HIS A 218 -0.86 -6.27 -23.46
CA HIS A 218 -0.53 -5.08 -24.25
C HIS A 218 0.97 -4.79 -24.28
N HIS A 219 1.64 -4.87 -23.12
CA HIS A 219 3.08 -4.62 -23.00
C HIS A 219 3.93 -5.65 -23.77
N THR A 220 3.52 -6.93 -23.73
CA THR A 220 4.28 -8.04 -24.29
C THR A 220 3.82 -8.48 -25.69
N GLY A 221 2.78 -7.85 -26.24
CA GLY A 221 2.16 -8.23 -27.52
C GLY A 221 1.44 -9.58 -27.47
N ARG A 222 1.09 -10.08 -26.28
CA ARG A 222 0.33 -11.33 -26.11
C ARG A 222 -1.17 -11.09 -26.23
N GLU A 223 -1.92 -12.14 -26.52
CA GLU A 223 -3.38 -12.10 -26.54
C GLU A 223 -3.94 -12.27 -25.12
N PHE A 224 -4.91 -11.43 -24.75
CA PHE A 224 -5.66 -11.59 -23.50
C PHE A 224 -6.70 -12.70 -23.65
N THR A 225 -6.64 -13.69 -22.77
CA THR A 225 -7.65 -14.78 -22.71
C THR A 225 -8.59 -14.54 -21.55
N PRO A 226 -9.93 -14.50 -21.72
CA PRO A 226 -10.85 -14.34 -20.60
C PRO A 226 -10.71 -15.44 -19.52
N PRO A 227 -11.02 -15.14 -18.25
CA PRO A 227 -10.95 -16.13 -17.18
C PRO A 227 -11.97 -17.25 -17.38
N ARG A 228 -11.67 -18.43 -16.83
CA ARG A 228 -12.47 -19.63 -16.87
C ARG A 228 -12.97 -20.03 -15.48
N PRO A 229 -14.25 -20.43 -15.31
CA PRO A 229 -14.83 -20.75 -14.01
C PRO A 229 -14.14 -21.91 -13.26
N GLU A 230 -13.60 -22.88 -14.00
CA GLU A 230 -12.98 -24.10 -13.45
C GLU A 230 -11.56 -23.90 -12.91
N LEU A 231 -10.93 -22.76 -13.21
CA LEU A 231 -9.57 -22.44 -12.80
C LEU A 231 -9.56 -21.66 -11.48
N SER A 232 -8.52 -21.88 -10.67
CA SER A 232 -8.25 -21.06 -9.49
C SER A 232 -7.93 -19.61 -9.85
N TYR A 233 -7.92 -18.72 -8.85
CA TYR A 233 -7.60 -17.31 -9.06
C TYR A 233 -6.23 -17.09 -9.72
N ILE A 234 -5.21 -17.83 -9.27
CA ILE A 234 -3.84 -17.72 -9.81
C ILE A 234 -3.74 -18.38 -11.19
N GLU A 235 -4.37 -19.52 -11.41
CA GLU A 235 -4.43 -20.13 -12.75
C GLU A 235 -5.11 -19.20 -13.75
N ASN A 236 -6.24 -18.59 -13.37
CA ASN A 236 -6.91 -17.60 -14.20
C ASN A 236 -6.01 -16.40 -14.50
N PHE A 237 -5.30 -15.89 -13.51
CA PHE A 237 -4.39 -14.76 -13.73
C PHE A 237 -3.28 -15.10 -14.74
N LEU A 238 -2.65 -16.28 -14.63
CA LEU A 238 -1.64 -16.75 -15.58
C LEU A 238 -2.23 -17.02 -16.97
N LEU A 239 -3.42 -17.62 -17.04
CA LEU A 239 -4.14 -17.85 -18.29
C LEU A 239 -4.40 -16.52 -19.01
N MET A 240 -4.91 -15.52 -18.30
CA MET A 240 -5.25 -14.21 -18.86
C MET A 240 -4.02 -13.50 -19.46
N MET A 241 -2.84 -13.73 -18.90
CA MET A 241 -1.56 -13.20 -19.41
C MET A 241 -0.97 -14.01 -20.58
N GLY A 242 -1.61 -15.12 -20.96
CA GLY A 242 -1.04 -16.08 -21.92
C GLY A 242 0.20 -16.79 -21.39
N HIS A 243 0.40 -16.86 -20.07
CA HIS A 243 1.46 -17.63 -19.42
C HIS A 243 1.04 -19.09 -19.26
N VAL A 244 1.01 -19.80 -20.38
CA VAL A 244 0.53 -21.18 -20.50
C VAL A 244 1.55 -22.07 -21.19
N GLU A 245 1.51 -23.37 -20.89
CA GLU A 245 2.30 -24.37 -21.59
C GLU A 245 1.72 -24.62 -22.99
N SER A 246 2.57 -24.59 -24.02
CA SER A 246 2.11 -24.74 -25.41
C SER A 246 1.41 -26.08 -25.69
N SER A 247 1.69 -27.12 -24.91
CA SER A 247 1.10 -28.45 -25.05
C SER A 247 -0.32 -28.55 -24.52
N THR A 248 -0.66 -27.81 -23.47
CA THR A 248 -1.95 -27.91 -22.76
C THR A 248 -2.82 -26.67 -22.95
N GLY A 249 -2.22 -25.52 -23.27
CA GLY A 249 -2.90 -24.23 -23.22
C GLY A 249 -3.30 -23.82 -21.81
N LEU A 250 -2.73 -24.44 -20.78
CA LEU A 250 -2.99 -24.17 -19.36
C LEU A 250 -1.72 -23.68 -18.64
N PRO A 251 -1.86 -22.93 -17.53
CA PRO A 251 -0.72 -22.52 -16.71
C PRO A 251 0.09 -23.71 -16.19
N ASN A 252 1.41 -23.57 -16.13
CA ASN A 252 2.28 -24.61 -15.57
C ASN A 252 1.98 -24.80 -14.06
N PRO A 253 1.61 -26.01 -13.60
CA PRO A 253 1.21 -26.25 -12.21
C PRO A 253 2.30 -25.91 -11.18
N GLN A 254 3.58 -26.08 -11.53
CA GLN A 254 4.68 -25.72 -10.62
C GLN A 254 4.85 -24.21 -10.50
N TYR A 255 4.53 -23.43 -11.54
CA TYR A 255 4.55 -21.96 -11.45
C TYR A 255 3.35 -21.46 -10.63
N VAL A 256 2.19 -22.11 -10.78
CA VAL A 256 1.01 -21.86 -9.94
C VAL A 256 1.35 -22.06 -8.45
N ASP A 257 1.93 -23.20 -8.08
CA ASP A 257 2.31 -23.49 -6.68
C ASP A 257 3.29 -22.46 -6.09
N ARG A 258 4.32 -22.08 -6.87
CA ARG A 258 5.30 -21.08 -6.43
C ARG A 258 4.68 -19.71 -6.25
N ILE A 259 3.77 -19.29 -7.15
CA ILE A 259 3.04 -18.02 -7.02
C ILE A 259 2.07 -18.07 -5.84
N GLU A 260 1.36 -19.18 -5.62
CA GLU A 260 0.50 -19.38 -4.44
C GLU A 260 1.28 -19.12 -3.15
N ARG A 261 2.41 -19.80 -2.96
CA ARG A 261 3.27 -19.65 -1.78
C ARG A 261 3.84 -18.23 -1.66
N LEU A 262 4.30 -17.65 -2.77
CA LEU A 262 4.84 -16.31 -2.80
C LEU A 262 3.79 -15.26 -2.43
N TRP A 263 2.59 -15.34 -3.00
CA TRP A 263 1.53 -14.37 -2.76
C TRP A 263 0.99 -14.42 -1.33
N VAL A 264 1.07 -15.57 -0.66
CA VAL A 264 0.83 -15.69 0.79
C VAL A 264 1.91 -14.94 1.58
N LEU A 265 3.19 -15.13 1.23
CA LEU A 265 4.32 -14.48 1.93
C LEU A 265 4.27 -12.95 1.85
N ILE A 266 3.79 -12.41 0.73
CA ILE A 266 3.66 -10.96 0.50
C ILE A 266 2.18 -10.53 0.40
N ALA A 267 1.33 -11.19 1.19
CA ALA A 267 -0.10 -10.93 1.27
C ALA A 267 -0.41 -9.61 1.98
N ASP A 268 0.21 -9.42 3.16
CA ASP A 268 0.12 -8.19 3.94
C ASP A 268 1.40 -7.81 4.69
N HIS A 269 1.54 -6.51 4.99
CA HIS A 269 2.72 -5.96 5.66
C HIS A 269 2.38 -4.72 6.50
N GLU A 270 1.21 -4.71 7.14
CA GLU A 270 0.73 -3.67 8.05
C GLU A 270 0.67 -2.27 7.37
N MET A 271 0.93 -1.20 8.13
CA MET A 271 0.78 0.20 7.72
C MET A 271 1.96 0.69 6.87
N THR A 272 2.14 0.09 5.69
CA THR A 272 3.10 0.57 4.68
C THR A 272 2.70 1.95 4.11
N CYS A 273 3.61 2.61 3.37
CA CYS A 273 3.30 3.88 2.69
C CYS A 273 2.08 3.77 1.76
N SER A 274 1.96 2.67 0.99
CA SER A 274 0.81 2.41 0.13
C SER A 274 -0.46 2.11 0.93
N THR A 275 -0.37 1.37 2.05
CA THR A 275 -1.53 1.13 2.95
C THR A 275 -2.03 2.44 3.55
N ALA A 276 -1.12 3.31 4.00
CA ALA A 276 -1.46 4.61 4.55
C ALA A 276 -2.09 5.53 3.49
N ALA A 277 -1.57 5.57 2.25
CA ALA A 277 -2.17 6.34 1.16
C ALA A 277 -3.57 5.83 0.76
N PHE A 278 -3.73 4.50 0.71
CA PHE A 278 -5.01 3.84 0.51
C PHE A 278 -6.03 4.28 1.58
N LEU A 279 -5.66 4.18 2.85
CA LEU A 279 -6.55 4.50 3.98
C LEU A 279 -6.79 6.00 4.17
N GLN A 280 -5.80 6.84 3.87
CA GLN A 280 -5.95 8.30 3.80
C GLN A 280 -7.07 8.66 2.82
N THR A 281 -7.08 8.02 1.66
CA THR A 281 -8.12 8.19 0.64
C THR A 281 -9.45 7.60 1.12
N ALA A 282 -9.44 6.40 1.70
CA ALA A 282 -10.62 5.76 2.26
C ALA A 282 -11.29 6.59 3.38
N SER A 283 -10.53 7.40 4.11
CA SER A 283 -11.03 8.24 5.21
C SER A 283 -12.03 9.32 4.76
N SER A 284 -12.02 9.70 3.48
CA SER A 284 -13.04 10.57 2.88
C SER A 284 -14.23 9.82 2.26
N LEU A 285 -14.30 8.50 2.48
CA LEU A 285 -15.35 7.59 2.03
C LEU A 285 -15.61 7.52 0.50
N PRO A 286 -14.59 7.50 -0.37
CA PRO A 286 -14.79 7.19 -1.79
C PRO A 286 -14.97 5.68 -2.01
N ASP A 287 -15.13 5.28 -3.28
CA ASP A 287 -15.08 3.87 -3.67
C ASP A 287 -13.67 3.27 -3.52
N VAL A 288 -13.59 1.94 -3.50
CA VAL A 288 -12.32 1.22 -3.29
C VAL A 288 -11.36 1.32 -4.48
N PHE A 289 -11.86 1.55 -5.71
CA PHE A 289 -11.01 1.73 -6.89
C PHE A 289 -10.22 3.04 -6.79
N SER A 290 -10.88 4.11 -6.32
CA SER A 290 -10.25 5.38 -5.99
C SER A 290 -9.16 5.21 -4.91
N CYS A 291 -9.42 4.41 -3.88
CA CYS A 291 -8.43 4.09 -2.85
C CYS A 291 -7.23 3.32 -3.44
N MET A 292 -7.49 2.35 -4.32
CA MET A 292 -6.47 1.56 -4.99
C MET A 292 -5.59 2.43 -5.89
N ILE A 293 -6.14 3.38 -6.65
CA ILE A 293 -5.36 4.34 -7.46
C ILE A 293 -4.34 5.11 -6.60
N SER A 294 -4.76 5.56 -5.41
CA SER A 294 -3.86 6.24 -4.45
C SER A 294 -2.76 5.31 -3.95
N ALA A 295 -3.11 4.05 -3.64
CA ALA A 295 -2.14 3.04 -3.22
C ALA A 295 -1.10 2.73 -4.29
N LEU A 296 -1.52 2.53 -5.55
CA LEU A 296 -0.61 2.31 -6.67
C LEU A 296 0.35 3.50 -6.82
N SER A 297 -0.20 4.71 -6.73
CA SER A 297 0.58 5.96 -6.86
C SER A 297 1.66 6.09 -5.79
N ALA A 298 1.36 5.67 -4.55
CA ALA A 298 2.33 5.64 -3.46
C ALA A 298 3.30 4.45 -3.58
N LEU A 299 2.86 3.31 -4.13
CA LEU A 299 3.64 2.09 -4.23
C LEU A 299 4.79 2.21 -5.24
N TYR A 300 4.57 2.78 -6.43
CA TYR A 300 5.60 2.81 -7.47
C TYR A 300 6.75 3.81 -7.19
N GLY A 301 6.63 4.64 -6.15
CA GLY A 301 7.69 5.55 -5.75
C GLY A 301 9.00 4.80 -5.41
N PRO A 302 10.18 5.37 -5.74
CA PRO A 302 11.48 4.71 -5.54
C PRO A 302 11.89 4.53 -4.06
N LEU A 303 11.14 5.13 -3.13
CA LEU A 303 11.32 4.96 -1.68
C LEU A 303 10.37 3.90 -1.09
N HIS A 304 9.59 3.22 -1.94
CA HIS A 304 8.69 2.12 -1.57
C HIS A 304 8.85 0.96 -2.58
N GLY A 305 7.78 0.49 -3.22
CA GLY A 305 7.83 -0.63 -4.18
C GLY A 305 8.66 -0.37 -5.43
N GLY A 306 8.78 0.89 -5.88
CA GLY A 306 9.64 1.27 -7.00
C GLY A 306 11.13 1.02 -6.76
N ALA A 307 11.56 0.80 -5.51
CA ALA A 307 12.92 0.40 -5.20
C ALA A 307 13.32 -0.93 -5.87
N ILE A 308 12.35 -1.80 -6.18
CA ILE A 308 12.58 -3.07 -6.88
C ILE A 308 13.05 -2.81 -8.31
N GLU A 309 12.36 -1.96 -9.07
CA GLU A 309 12.76 -1.60 -10.43
C GLU A 309 14.14 -0.92 -10.44
N VAL A 310 14.41 -0.07 -9.45
CA VAL A 310 15.73 0.56 -9.30
C VAL A 310 16.81 -0.49 -9.01
N ALA A 311 16.53 -1.51 -8.19
CA ALA A 311 17.48 -2.59 -7.92
C ALA A 311 17.78 -3.40 -9.20
N TYR A 312 16.78 -3.73 -10.01
CA TYR A 312 16.99 -4.41 -11.29
C TYR A 312 17.85 -3.59 -12.26
N LYS A 313 17.58 -2.29 -12.41
CA LYS A 313 18.43 -1.40 -13.23
C LYS A 313 19.86 -1.35 -12.72
N ASN A 314 20.06 -1.34 -11.39
CA ASN A 314 21.41 -1.44 -10.82
C ASN A 314 22.09 -2.77 -11.16
N PHE A 315 21.37 -3.90 -11.16
CA PHE A 315 21.94 -5.19 -11.56
C PHE A 315 22.32 -5.20 -13.06
N GLU A 316 21.49 -4.60 -13.91
CA GLU A 316 21.78 -4.42 -15.35
C GLU A 316 23.02 -3.55 -15.56
N GLU A 317 23.15 -2.43 -14.84
CA GLU A 317 24.29 -1.53 -14.89
C GLU A 317 25.60 -2.19 -14.41
N ILE A 318 25.53 -3.09 -13.42
CA ILE A 318 26.69 -3.89 -12.99
C ILE A 318 27.12 -4.84 -14.12
N GLY A 319 26.16 -5.44 -14.82
CA GLY A 319 26.34 -6.24 -16.04
C GLY A 319 26.94 -7.63 -15.82
N SER A 320 27.93 -7.78 -14.94
CA SER A 320 28.65 -9.04 -14.71
C SER A 320 29.11 -9.21 -13.27
N VAL A 321 29.35 -10.45 -12.85
CA VAL A 321 29.73 -10.79 -11.46
C VAL A 321 31.07 -10.17 -11.06
N GLU A 322 31.98 -9.99 -12.02
CA GLU A 322 33.31 -9.40 -11.83
C GLU A 322 33.23 -7.92 -11.41
N ASN A 323 32.16 -7.22 -11.77
CA ASN A 323 31.96 -5.81 -11.46
C ASN A 323 31.32 -5.56 -10.08
N VAL A 324 30.85 -6.61 -9.39
CA VAL A 324 30.14 -6.50 -8.11
C VAL A 324 31.01 -5.89 -7.03
N ALA A 325 32.26 -6.36 -6.90
CA ALA A 325 33.19 -5.82 -5.90
C ALA A 325 33.37 -4.29 -6.05
N ALA A 326 33.53 -3.81 -7.28
CA ALA A 326 33.66 -2.38 -7.56
C ALA A 326 32.38 -1.59 -7.21
N LYS A 327 31.18 -2.16 -7.44
CA LYS A 327 29.91 -1.57 -7.01
C LYS A 327 29.86 -1.42 -5.49
N ILE A 328 30.20 -2.48 -4.76
CA ILE A 328 30.20 -2.49 -3.30
C ILE A 328 31.15 -1.43 -2.73
N GLU A 329 32.35 -1.26 -3.28
CA GLU A 329 33.27 -0.20 -2.86
C GLU A 329 32.68 1.21 -3.05
N ARG A 330 31.96 1.47 -4.15
CA ARG A 330 31.30 2.78 -4.37
C ARG A 330 30.17 3.04 -3.37
N VAL A 331 29.43 2.01 -2.98
CA VAL A 331 28.40 2.09 -1.93
C VAL A 331 29.05 2.43 -0.58
N LYS A 332 30.14 1.74 -0.22
CA LYS A 332 30.89 2.01 1.03
C LYS A 332 31.47 3.43 1.06
N ALA A 333 31.88 3.95 -0.10
CA ALA A 333 32.35 5.33 -0.25
C ALA A 333 31.23 6.40 -0.23
N GLY A 334 29.96 5.99 -0.06
CA GLY A 334 28.81 6.92 -0.05
C GLY A 334 28.49 7.55 -1.40
N LYS A 335 29.07 7.04 -2.50
CA LYS A 335 28.83 7.55 -3.86
C LYS A 335 27.52 7.04 -4.44
N GLU A 336 27.08 5.86 -4.01
CA GLU A 336 25.89 5.17 -4.49
C GLU A 336 25.13 4.51 -3.34
N ARG A 337 23.86 4.18 -3.54
CA ARG A 337 23.06 3.38 -2.60
C ARG A 337 22.87 1.97 -3.14
N LEU A 338 22.87 0.99 -2.25
CA LEU A 338 22.49 -0.38 -2.58
C LEU A 338 20.99 -0.56 -2.32
N TYR A 339 20.19 -0.47 -3.38
CA TYR A 339 18.73 -0.63 -3.29
C TYR A 339 18.37 -2.08 -2.95
N GLY A 340 17.33 -2.26 -2.12
CA GLY A 340 16.90 -3.58 -1.62
C GLY A 340 17.67 -4.09 -0.39
N TYR A 341 18.52 -3.27 0.22
CA TYR A 341 19.23 -3.60 1.46
C TYR A 341 18.85 -2.65 2.60
N GLY A 342 18.61 -3.23 3.77
CA GLY A 342 18.06 -2.58 4.96
C GLY A 342 16.55 -2.71 5.06
N HIS A 343 16.02 -2.66 6.28
CA HIS A 343 14.58 -2.78 6.54
C HIS A 343 14.16 -1.85 7.69
N ARG A 344 13.02 -1.15 7.55
CA ARG A 344 12.53 -0.20 8.56
C ARG A 344 12.11 -0.88 9.87
N ILE A 345 11.47 -2.05 9.75
CA ILE A 345 10.88 -2.79 10.88
C ILE A 345 11.84 -3.85 11.43
N TYR A 346 12.27 -4.81 10.62
CA TYR A 346 13.15 -5.90 11.04
C TYR A 346 14.58 -5.45 11.38
N ARG A 347 15.01 -5.76 12.60
CA ARG A 347 16.42 -5.66 13.06
C ARG A 347 17.16 -6.99 13.02
N VAL A 348 16.40 -8.08 12.85
CA VAL A 348 16.85 -9.45 12.61
C VAL A 348 16.48 -9.85 11.18
N THR A 349 16.78 -11.09 10.77
CA THR A 349 16.37 -11.60 9.46
C THR A 349 14.84 -11.58 9.34
N ASP A 350 14.33 -11.11 8.20
CA ASP A 350 12.91 -11.18 7.87
C ASP A 350 12.45 -12.64 7.79
N PRO A 351 11.42 -13.07 8.53
CA PRO A 351 10.98 -14.48 8.55
C PRO A 351 10.54 -15.00 7.19
N ARG A 352 10.02 -14.12 6.32
CA ARG A 352 9.56 -14.48 4.98
C ARG A 352 10.72 -14.94 4.09
N PHE A 353 11.92 -14.43 4.35
CA PHE A 353 13.11 -14.71 3.55
C PHE A 353 13.44 -16.20 3.48
N ILE A 354 13.21 -16.94 4.56
CA ILE A 354 13.47 -18.40 4.62
C ILE A 354 12.64 -19.13 3.57
N PHE A 355 11.35 -18.83 3.49
CA PHE A 355 10.44 -19.47 2.54
C PHE A 355 10.64 -18.99 1.11
N ILE A 356 10.97 -17.71 0.92
CA ILE A 356 11.30 -17.18 -0.40
C ILE A 356 12.56 -17.87 -0.95
N ARG A 357 13.57 -18.12 -0.11
CA ARG A 357 14.76 -18.88 -0.49
C ARG A 357 14.44 -20.30 -0.91
N GLN A 358 13.54 -20.99 -0.21
CA GLN A 358 13.09 -22.32 -0.64
C GLN A 358 12.47 -22.29 -2.05
N ILE A 359 11.65 -21.29 -2.36
CA ILE A 359 11.09 -21.13 -3.72
C ILE A 359 12.20 -20.85 -4.75
N LEU A 360 13.21 -20.04 -4.41
CA LEU A 360 14.34 -19.77 -5.29
C LEU A 360 15.21 -21.01 -5.52
N ASP A 361 15.40 -21.85 -4.50
CA ASP A 361 16.15 -23.12 -4.62
C ASP A 361 15.47 -24.10 -5.59
N GLU A 362 14.13 -24.11 -5.60
CA GLU A 362 13.30 -24.85 -6.56
C GLU A 362 13.39 -24.29 -8.00
N LEU A 363 14.00 -23.10 -8.18
CA LEU A 363 14.21 -22.40 -9.46
C LEU A 363 15.70 -22.24 -9.79
N LYS A 364 16.59 -23.04 -9.17
CA LYS A 364 18.05 -22.92 -9.34
C LYS A 364 18.52 -23.01 -10.78
N GLU A 365 17.86 -23.82 -11.61
CA GLU A 365 18.23 -24.01 -13.02
C GLU A 365 17.84 -22.80 -13.87
N GLU A 366 16.69 -22.18 -13.58
CA GLU A 366 16.26 -20.90 -14.16
C GLU A 366 17.23 -19.78 -13.76
N ILE A 367 17.58 -19.71 -12.46
CA ILE A 367 18.54 -18.74 -11.93
C ILE A 367 19.91 -18.89 -12.59
N ALA A 368 20.42 -20.12 -12.71
CA ALA A 368 21.70 -20.39 -13.34
C ALA A 368 21.75 -20.04 -14.84
N ARG A 369 20.61 -19.95 -15.51
CA ARG A 369 20.49 -19.52 -16.90
C ARG A 369 20.32 -18.01 -17.06
N ASN A 370 19.99 -17.27 -16.00
CA ASN A 370 19.71 -15.84 -16.05
C ASN A 370 20.93 -15.01 -15.59
N PRO A 371 21.62 -14.28 -16.51
CA PRO A 371 22.80 -13.48 -16.16
C PRO A 371 22.53 -12.39 -15.12
N LEU A 372 21.34 -11.77 -15.17
CA LEU A 372 20.94 -10.73 -14.25
C LEU A 372 20.80 -11.27 -12.83
N LEU A 373 20.22 -12.46 -12.69
CA LEU A 373 20.08 -13.12 -11.39
C LEU A 373 21.44 -13.53 -10.83
N LYS A 374 22.39 -13.98 -11.68
CA LYS A 374 23.77 -14.25 -11.21
C LYS A 374 24.40 -13.01 -10.57
N VAL A 375 24.23 -11.84 -11.19
CA VAL A 375 24.70 -10.57 -10.61
C VAL A 375 24.00 -10.29 -9.28
N ALA A 376 22.67 -10.41 -9.23
CA ALA A 376 21.90 -10.15 -8.01
C ALA A 376 22.33 -11.06 -6.84
N PHE A 377 22.54 -12.36 -7.09
CA PHE A 377 23.01 -13.30 -6.07
C PHE A 377 24.47 -13.07 -5.67
N GLU A 378 25.34 -12.64 -6.59
CA GLU A 378 26.72 -12.28 -6.23
C GLU A 378 26.77 -11.00 -5.40
N VAL A 379 25.92 -10.00 -5.70
CA VAL A 379 25.75 -8.81 -4.86
C VAL A 379 25.35 -9.20 -3.43
N ASP A 380 24.41 -10.13 -3.29
CA ASP A 380 23.98 -10.65 -1.98
C ASP A 380 25.08 -11.40 -1.26
N ARG A 381 25.81 -12.29 -1.95
CA ARG A 381 26.94 -13.01 -1.37
C ARG A 381 27.99 -12.03 -0.82
N VAL A 382 28.46 -11.10 -1.66
CA VAL A 382 29.49 -10.11 -1.27
C VAL A 382 28.99 -9.20 -0.15
N ALA A 383 27.76 -8.66 -0.25
CA ALA A 383 27.21 -7.78 0.78
C ALA A 383 26.98 -8.51 2.11
N SER A 384 26.60 -9.79 2.09
CA SER A 384 26.35 -10.57 3.30
C SER A 384 27.62 -10.91 4.09
N GLU A 385 28.77 -10.98 3.40
CA GLU A 385 30.10 -11.28 3.94
C GLU A 385 30.89 -10.01 4.32
N ASP A 386 30.54 -8.84 3.77
CA ASP A 386 31.26 -7.58 3.98
C ASP A 386 30.92 -6.91 5.34
N GLU A 387 31.95 -6.58 6.11
CA GLU A 387 31.85 -5.99 7.46
C GLU A 387 31.04 -4.69 7.49
N TYR A 388 31.08 -3.87 6.43
CA TYR A 388 30.33 -2.62 6.34
C TYR A 388 28.83 -2.86 6.47
N PHE A 389 28.31 -3.89 5.80
CA PHE A 389 26.89 -4.23 5.77
C PHE A 389 26.48 -4.98 7.03
N VAL A 390 27.32 -5.92 7.50
CA VAL A 390 27.06 -6.70 8.71
C VAL A 390 26.95 -5.80 9.95
N THR A 391 27.92 -4.90 10.15
CA THR A 391 27.93 -3.99 11.31
C THR A 391 26.78 -2.98 11.30
N ARG A 392 26.36 -2.54 10.11
CA ARG A 392 25.20 -1.64 9.92
C ARG A 392 23.86 -2.36 9.84
N LYS A 393 23.85 -3.69 9.93
CA LYS A 393 22.66 -4.55 9.79
C LYS A 393 21.90 -4.29 8.48
N LEU A 394 22.62 -4.01 7.40
CA LEU A 394 22.07 -3.84 6.06
C LEU A 394 21.88 -5.21 5.42
N ARG A 395 20.74 -5.84 5.68
CA ARG A 395 20.36 -7.15 5.14
C ARG A 395 19.47 -7.00 3.91
N PRO A 396 19.44 -7.98 2.99
CA PRO A 396 18.49 -7.96 1.87
C PRO A 396 17.05 -7.92 2.39
N ASN A 397 16.19 -7.13 1.75
CA ASN A 397 14.76 -7.14 2.03
C ASN A 397 14.08 -8.37 1.38
N ALA A 398 13.09 -8.94 2.06
CA ALA A 398 12.33 -10.06 1.51
C ALA A 398 11.59 -9.66 0.22
N ASP A 399 11.19 -8.40 0.07
CA ASP A 399 10.48 -7.93 -1.13
C ASP A 399 11.38 -7.94 -2.39
N LEU A 400 12.69 -7.65 -2.30
CA LEU A 400 13.61 -7.83 -3.43
C LEU A 400 13.76 -9.31 -3.78
N PHE A 401 13.90 -10.18 -2.77
CA PHE A 401 14.06 -11.61 -3.03
C PHE A 401 12.79 -12.25 -3.60
N ALA A 402 11.62 -11.81 -3.13
CA ALA A 402 10.33 -12.14 -3.73
C ALA A 402 10.27 -11.69 -5.19
N ALA A 403 10.79 -10.49 -5.48
CA ALA A 403 10.91 -9.99 -6.84
C ALA A 403 11.81 -10.86 -7.73
N LEU A 404 12.93 -11.41 -7.20
CA LEU A 404 13.81 -12.32 -7.94
C LEU A 404 13.11 -13.63 -8.37
N VAL A 405 12.12 -14.11 -7.58
CA VAL A 405 11.32 -15.30 -7.94
C VAL A 405 10.58 -15.08 -9.26
N TYR A 406 9.97 -13.91 -9.46
CA TYR A 406 9.27 -13.61 -10.71
C TYR A 406 10.23 -13.56 -11.91
N SER A 407 11.40 -12.95 -11.75
CA SER A 407 12.42 -12.97 -12.82
C SER A 407 12.93 -14.37 -13.13
N ALA A 408 13.08 -15.23 -12.12
CA ALA A 408 13.47 -16.62 -12.32
C ALA A 408 12.39 -17.39 -13.11
N MET A 409 11.11 -17.10 -12.87
CA MET A 409 10.00 -17.66 -13.64
C MET A 409 9.84 -17.03 -15.05
N GLY A 410 10.68 -16.06 -15.42
CA GLY A 410 10.72 -15.46 -16.75
C GLY A 410 9.80 -14.25 -16.96
N PHE A 411 9.30 -13.64 -15.89
CA PHE A 411 8.55 -12.38 -16.01
C PHE A 411 9.50 -11.20 -16.33
N PRO A 412 9.10 -10.26 -17.21
CA PRO A 412 9.83 -9.03 -17.46
C PRO A 412 10.01 -8.22 -16.18
N THR A 413 11.16 -7.57 -16.00
CA THR A 413 11.52 -6.85 -14.77
C THR A 413 10.58 -5.68 -14.49
N GLU A 414 10.11 -5.02 -15.54
CA GLU A 414 9.14 -3.91 -15.51
C GLU A 414 7.74 -4.36 -15.04
N PHE A 415 7.46 -5.67 -15.06
CA PHE A 415 6.18 -6.23 -14.67
C PHE A 415 6.16 -6.85 -13.26
N ILE A 416 7.29 -6.87 -12.57
CA ILE A 416 7.41 -7.48 -11.24
C ILE A 416 6.64 -6.71 -10.17
N LEU A 417 6.68 -5.38 -10.23
CA LEU A 417 5.94 -4.55 -9.30
C LEU A 417 4.41 -4.77 -9.39
N PRO A 418 3.79 -4.81 -10.59
CA PRO A 418 2.39 -5.23 -10.77
C PRO A 418 2.05 -6.60 -10.17
N LEU A 419 2.93 -7.60 -10.32
CA LEU A 419 2.72 -8.93 -9.72
C LEU A 419 2.71 -8.87 -8.19
N SER A 420 3.64 -8.10 -7.63
CA SER A 420 3.74 -7.88 -6.18
C SER A 420 2.59 -7.03 -5.63
N LEU A 421 2.03 -6.13 -6.43
CA LEU A 421 0.83 -5.37 -6.08
C LEU A 421 -0.38 -6.31 -5.96
N LEU A 422 -0.56 -7.23 -6.91
CA LEU A 422 -1.70 -8.14 -6.89
C LEU A 422 -1.73 -9.00 -5.62
N SER A 423 -0.58 -9.52 -5.20
CA SER A 423 -0.49 -10.28 -3.96
C SER A 423 -0.92 -9.47 -2.73
N ARG A 424 -0.64 -8.16 -2.72
CA ARG A 424 -0.97 -7.23 -1.62
C ARG A 424 -2.44 -6.82 -1.60
N THR A 425 -3.20 -7.11 -2.65
CA THR A 425 -4.61 -6.71 -2.76
C THR A 425 -5.45 -7.21 -1.58
N GLN A 426 -5.27 -8.47 -1.16
CA GLN A 426 -6.00 -9.03 -0.01
C GLN A 426 -5.79 -8.23 1.30
N GLY A 427 -4.56 -7.74 1.53
CA GLY A 427 -4.27 -6.89 2.69
C GLY A 427 -4.93 -5.51 2.58
N PHE A 428 -4.90 -4.88 1.40
CA PHE A 428 -5.65 -3.64 1.18
C PHE A 428 -7.15 -3.83 1.41
N MET A 429 -7.73 -4.95 0.97
CA MET A 429 -9.16 -5.24 1.15
C MET A 429 -9.50 -5.48 2.63
N ALA A 430 -8.63 -6.17 3.36
CA ALA A 430 -8.78 -6.35 4.81
C ALA A 430 -8.78 -5.01 5.56
N HIS A 431 -7.82 -4.14 5.26
CA HIS A 431 -7.73 -2.80 5.85
C HIS A 431 -8.90 -1.91 5.45
N TRP A 432 -9.38 -1.99 4.19
CA TRP A 432 -10.55 -1.25 3.75
C TRP A 432 -11.81 -1.69 4.50
N LYS A 433 -12.04 -3.00 4.64
CA LYS A 433 -13.20 -3.55 5.35
C LYS A 433 -13.18 -3.15 6.83
N GLU A 434 -12.02 -3.17 7.47
CA GLU A 434 -11.82 -2.68 8.84
C GLU A 434 -12.20 -1.19 8.94
N ALA A 435 -11.72 -0.36 8.00
CA ALA A 435 -12.04 1.07 7.96
C ALA A 435 -13.54 1.34 7.75
N MET A 436 -14.20 0.61 6.83
CA MET A 436 -15.63 0.77 6.54
C MET A 436 -16.54 0.21 7.65
N SER A 437 -16.01 -0.62 8.54
CA SER A 437 -16.73 -1.14 9.72
C SER A 437 -16.52 -0.28 10.96
N SER A 438 -15.58 0.66 10.92
CA SER A 438 -15.22 1.54 12.04
C SER A 438 -16.07 2.82 12.08
N THR A 439 -15.86 3.65 13.10
CA THR A 439 -16.44 5.00 13.14
C THR A 439 -15.71 5.91 12.16
N ALA A 440 -16.43 6.50 11.20
CA ALA A 440 -15.83 7.39 10.22
C ALA A 440 -15.09 8.58 10.86
N ARG A 441 -13.81 8.73 10.50
CA ARG A 441 -12.99 9.90 10.82
C ARG A 441 -12.10 10.22 9.63
N ILE A 442 -12.30 11.40 9.05
CA ILE A 442 -11.44 11.90 7.99
C ILE A 442 -10.02 12.13 8.50
N TRP A 443 -9.02 11.64 7.77
CA TRP A 443 -7.63 11.92 8.06
C TRP A 443 -7.28 13.30 7.50
N ARG A 444 -7.18 14.29 8.38
CA ARG A 444 -6.90 15.69 8.02
C ARG A 444 -5.71 16.22 8.84
N PRO A 445 -4.47 15.90 8.46
CA PRO A 445 -3.29 16.36 9.19
C PRO A 445 -3.16 17.89 9.12
N GLY A 446 -2.55 18.46 10.16
CA GLY A 446 -2.16 19.87 10.19
C GLY A 446 -0.75 20.09 9.62
N GLN A 447 -0.30 21.34 9.65
CA GLN A 447 1.06 21.73 9.28
C GLN A 447 1.62 22.79 10.25
N ILE A 448 2.94 22.93 10.30
CA ILE A 448 3.60 24.11 10.89
C ILE A 448 3.89 25.07 9.74
N TYR A 449 3.36 26.29 9.83
CA TYR A 449 3.60 27.33 8.84
C TYR A 449 4.90 28.06 9.17
N THR A 450 5.87 28.04 8.26
CA THR A 450 7.18 28.72 8.40
C THR A 450 7.40 29.78 7.32
N GLY A 451 6.32 30.17 6.62
CA GLY A 451 6.37 31.22 5.62
C GLY A 451 6.31 32.61 6.25
N HIS A 452 6.53 33.64 5.43
CA HIS A 452 6.40 35.02 5.90
C HIS A 452 4.94 35.46 5.93
N LEU A 453 4.51 35.97 7.08
CA LEU A 453 3.20 36.58 7.25
C LEU A 453 3.13 37.99 6.65
N ASN A 454 1.91 38.44 6.39
CA ASN A 454 1.57 39.83 6.06
C ASN A 454 2.41 40.47 4.94
N ARG A 455 2.85 39.69 3.95
CA ARG A 455 3.54 40.24 2.78
C ARG A 455 2.60 41.17 2.01
N GLU A 456 3.04 42.40 1.80
CA GLU A 456 2.32 43.33 0.93
C GLU A 456 2.36 42.81 -0.52
N MET A 457 1.18 42.75 -1.14
CA MET A 457 1.09 42.41 -2.56
C MET A 457 1.56 43.61 -3.39
N ALA A 458 2.72 43.49 -4.04
CA ALA A 458 3.15 44.49 -5.02
C ALA A 458 2.21 44.47 -6.23
N ILE A 459 1.24 45.40 -6.27
CA ILE A 459 0.42 45.62 -7.45
C ILE A 459 1.31 46.29 -8.50
N SER A 460 1.90 45.51 -9.40
CA SER A 460 2.60 46.09 -10.54
C SER A 460 1.58 46.85 -11.41
N LYS A 461 1.72 48.18 -11.54
CA LYS A 461 0.97 48.98 -12.53
C LYS A 461 1.46 48.73 -13.96
N ALA A 462 1.55 47.46 -14.37
CA ALA A 462 2.11 47.11 -15.67
C ALA A 462 1.36 45.93 -16.32
N ARG A 463 0.14 46.21 -16.79
CA ARG A 463 -0.40 45.63 -18.05
C ARG A 463 -1.58 46.42 -18.63
N THR A 464 -1.51 47.74 -18.64
CA THR A 464 -2.24 48.57 -19.63
C THR A 464 -1.32 48.85 -20.82
N LYS A 465 -0.89 47.80 -21.52
CA LYS A 465 -0.44 47.94 -22.92
C LYS A 465 -1.50 47.32 -23.82
N THR A 466 -2.39 48.21 -24.27
CA THR A 466 -3.10 48.17 -25.55
C THR A 466 -3.78 46.84 -25.93
N HIS A 467 -5.01 46.64 -25.45
CA HIS A 467 -6.00 45.78 -26.14
C HIS A 467 -6.96 46.58 -27.05
N ALA A 468 -6.53 47.76 -27.52
CA ALA A 468 -7.34 48.61 -28.42
C ALA A 468 -7.11 48.35 -29.93
N SER A 469 -6.33 47.35 -30.35
CA SER A 469 -6.04 47.14 -31.79
C SER A 469 -6.24 45.72 -32.33
N ARG A 470 -6.92 44.81 -31.60
CA ARG A 470 -7.22 43.45 -32.10
C ARG A 470 -8.70 43.13 -32.33
N GLN A 471 -9.58 44.13 -32.40
CA GLN A 471 -11.00 43.92 -32.74
C GLN A 471 -11.39 44.24 -34.19
N THR A 472 -10.46 44.64 -35.08
CA THR A 472 -10.82 45.06 -36.46
C THR A 472 -10.46 44.07 -37.57
N THR A 473 -9.91 42.88 -37.29
CA THR A 473 -9.56 41.91 -38.37
C THR A 473 -10.45 40.66 -38.46
N TRP A 474 -11.40 40.45 -37.55
CA TRP A 474 -12.33 39.30 -37.63
C TRP A 474 -13.68 39.62 -38.30
N ALA A 475 -14.00 40.89 -38.54
CA ALA A 475 -15.27 41.33 -39.13
C ALA A 475 -15.23 41.59 -40.66
N ARG A 476 -14.11 41.33 -41.35
CA ARG A 476 -13.94 41.61 -42.80
C ARG A 476 -13.85 40.37 -43.71
N ARG A 477 -14.23 39.18 -43.24
CA ARG A 477 -14.24 37.95 -44.05
C ARG A 477 -15.60 37.23 -44.15
N ARG A 478 -16.72 37.96 -43.98
CA ARG A 478 -18.06 37.46 -44.31
C ARG A 478 -18.82 38.49 -45.13
N ASN A 479 -18.46 38.66 -46.39
CA ASN A 479 -19.32 39.29 -47.39
C ASN A 479 -18.79 39.10 -48.82
N VAL A 480 -18.62 37.85 -49.27
CA VAL A 480 -18.71 37.50 -50.71
C VAL A 480 -19.13 36.03 -50.83
N SER A 481 -20.43 35.79 -51.02
CA SER A 481 -21.01 34.76 -51.91
C SER A 481 -22.48 34.59 -51.53
N GLY A 482 -23.35 35.26 -52.30
CA GLY A 482 -24.79 35.21 -52.09
C GLY A 482 -25.39 33.85 -52.47
N ILE A 483 -26.39 33.44 -51.70
CA ILE A 483 -27.44 32.53 -52.15
C ILE A 483 -28.76 33.13 -51.67
N ARG A 484 -29.54 33.60 -52.66
CA ARG A 484 -30.95 33.98 -52.52
C ARG A 484 -31.76 32.72 -52.26
N LEU A 485 -32.58 32.70 -51.21
CA LEU A 485 -33.76 31.84 -51.14
C LEU A 485 -34.98 32.71 -50.84
N MET A 486 -35.92 32.65 -51.78
CA MET A 486 -37.21 33.34 -51.79
C MET A 486 -38.12 32.78 -50.69
N LYS A 487 -38.92 33.67 -50.10
CA LYS A 487 -40.05 33.35 -49.23
C LYS A 487 -41.16 32.66 -50.03
N ILE A 488 -41.69 31.56 -49.48
CA ILE A 488 -43.13 31.33 -49.27
C ILE A 488 -43.27 30.91 -47.82
#